data_AF-A0A2Z4M9D8-F1
#
_entry.id   AF-A0A2Z4M9D8-F1
#
_cell.length_a   1.000
_cell.length_b   1.000
_cell.length_c   1.000
_cell.angle_alpha   90.00
_cell.angle_beta   90.00
_cell.angle_gamma   90.00
#
_symmetry.space_group_name_H-M   'P 1'
#
loop_
_entity.id
_entity.type
_entity.pdbx_description
1 polymer ?
#
loop_
_entity_poly.entity_id
_entity_poly.type
_entity_poly.pdbx_seq_one_letter_code
_entity_poly.pdbx_strand_id
1 'polypeptide(L)'
;MSLNKITYLDQILENKILIISDPYTEIFYFNDSLEIHQFLERLEKDKVYVLSLEFILSWLSYDEDSPVITLSKPILITKNSNPRTISKFISERMNLMIDSYFLDDEIIQNLGSNDGPGVLLKYREINLF
;
A
#
# COMPACT_ATOMS: atom_id res chain seq x y z
N MET A 1 -10.41 16.43 13.05
CA MET A 1 -9.40 15.39 12.77
C MET A 1 -8.61 15.80 11.54
N SER A 2 -7.28 15.74 11.57
CA SER A 2 -6.43 16.27 10.49
C SER A 2 -6.43 15.33 9.28
N LEU A 3 -6.83 15.85 8.11
CA LEU A 3 -6.80 15.18 6.79
C LEU A 3 -5.37 14.91 6.24
N ASN A 4 -4.32 15.21 7.02
CA ASN A 4 -2.92 15.17 6.58
C ASN A 4 -2.07 14.10 7.30
N LYS A 5 -2.69 13.14 7.98
CA LYS A 5 -1.97 12.09 8.72
C LYS A 5 -2.48 10.71 8.34
N ILE A 6 -1.55 9.76 8.25
CA ILE A 6 -1.84 8.34 8.08
C ILE A 6 -2.27 7.78 9.44
N THR A 7 -3.41 7.10 9.47
CA THR A 7 -3.92 6.43 10.66
C THR A 7 -3.56 4.97 10.58
N TYR A 8 -2.88 4.44 11.59
CA TYR A 8 -2.55 3.02 11.65
C TYR A 8 -3.67 2.25 12.33
N LEU A 9 -3.87 1.00 11.92
CA LEU A 9 -4.89 0.13 12.49
C LEU A 9 -4.67 -0.12 13.99
N ASP A 10 -3.41 -0.29 14.41
CA ASP A 10 -3.03 -0.58 15.80
C ASP A 10 -3.30 0.58 16.77
N GLN A 11 -3.50 1.79 16.25
CA GLN A 11 -3.94 2.95 17.03
C GLN A 11 -5.43 2.87 17.42
N ILE A 12 -6.20 2.01 16.74
CA ILE A 12 -7.64 1.79 17.02
C ILE A 12 -7.87 0.42 17.67
N LEU A 13 -7.13 -0.60 17.24
CA LEU A 13 -7.24 -1.97 17.76
C LEU A 13 -5.92 -2.40 18.39
N GLU A 14 -5.77 -2.17 19.69
CA GLU A 14 -4.52 -2.37 20.44
C GLU A 14 -4.01 -3.83 20.46
N ASN A 15 -4.86 -4.84 20.17
CA ASN A 15 -4.52 -6.24 20.37
C ASN A 15 -5.19 -7.21 19.39
N LYS A 16 -4.86 -7.22 18.09
CA LYS A 16 -5.15 -8.39 17.22
C LYS A 16 -4.15 -8.54 16.07
N ILE A 17 -3.70 -9.78 15.86
CA ILE A 17 -3.23 -10.28 14.55
C ILE A 17 -4.42 -10.14 13.61
N LEU A 18 -4.43 -9.09 12.78
CA LEU A 18 -5.49 -8.90 11.80
C LEU A 18 -5.06 -9.60 10.51
N ILE A 19 -5.57 -10.81 10.30
CA ILE A 19 -5.50 -11.47 9.01
C ILE A 19 -6.58 -10.81 8.16
N ILE A 20 -6.18 -10.04 7.14
CA ILE A 20 -7.13 -9.64 6.10
C ILE A 20 -7.48 -10.92 5.34
N SER A 21 -8.61 -11.53 5.67
CA SER A 21 -9.11 -12.70 4.96
C SER A 21 -9.64 -12.27 3.60
N ASP A 22 -9.16 -12.89 2.52
CA ASP A 22 -9.62 -12.64 1.15
C ASP A 22 -9.56 -11.13 0.77
N PRO A 23 -8.37 -10.51 0.82
CA PRO A 23 -8.21 -9.10 0.47
C PRO A 23 -8.47 -8.90 -1.03
N TYR A 24 -9.03 -7.74 -1.37
CA TYR A 24 -8.91 -7.23 -2.73
C TYR A 24 -7.46 -6.81 -2.97
N THR A 25 -6.93 -7.14 -4.15
CA THR A 25 -5.56 -6.83 -4.56
C THR A 25 -5.56 -5.82 -5.70
N GLU A 26 -4.68 -4.83 -5.63
CA GLU A 26 -4.43 -3.89 -6.71
C GLU A 26 -2.95 -3.52 -6.76
N ILE A 27 -2.43 -3.11 -7.91
CA ILE A 27 -1.04 -2.71 -8.07
C ILE A 27 -1.00 -1.22 -8.33
N PHE A 28 -0.17 -0.52 -7.57
CA PHE A 28 0.21 0.84 -7.87
C PHE A 28 1.60 0.88 -8.52
N TYR A 29 1.63 1.33 -9.76
CA TYR A 29 2.85 1.37 -10.58
C TYR A 29 3.63 2.65 -10.36
N PHE A 30 2.93 3.79 -10.39
CA PHE A 30 3.54 5.10 -10.21
C PHE A 30 3.37 5.60 -8.78
N ASN A 31 2.39 5.06 -8.05
CA ASN A 31 1.99 5.49 -6.72
C ASN A 31 1.70 7.00 -6.68
N ASP A 32 1.31 7.57 -7.82
CA ASP A 32 1.08 8.99 -7.94
C ASP A 32 -0.27 9.38 -7.33
N SER A 33 -0.45 10.69 -7.10
CA SER A 33 -1.67 11.17 -6.47
C SER A 33 -2.93 10.96 -7.33
N LEU A 34 -2.79 10.75 -8.64
CA LEU A 34 -3.92 10.53 -9.54
C LEU A 34 -4.40 9.07 -9.46
N GLU A 35 -3.46 8.11 -9.52
CA GLU A 35 -3.71 6.67 -9.35
C GLU A 35 -4.40 6.41 -8.00
N ILE A 36 -3.88 7.00 -6.93
CA ILE A 36 -4.48 6.88 -5.60
C ILE A 36 -5.85 7.56 -5.54
N HIS A 37 -6.02 8.72 -6.16
CA HIS A 37 -7.34 9.36 -6.20
C HIS A 37 -8.38 8.49 -6.90
N GLN A 38 -8.03 7.91 -8.04
CA GLN A 38 -8.90 6.98 -8.78
C GLN A 38 -9.25 5.75 -7.94
N PHE A 39 -8.27 5.21 -7.20
CA PHE A 39 -8.52 4.13 -6.24
C PHE A 39 -9.52 4.53 -5.15
N LEU A 40 -9.32 5.67 -4.51
CA LEU A 40 -10.23 6.15 -3.45
C LEU A 40 -11.65 6.40 -3.97
N GLU A 41 -11.80 6.86 -5.21
CA GLU A 41 -13.11 7.09 -5.82
C GLU A 41 -13.93 5.80 -6.00
N ARG A 42 -13.27 4.63 -6.13
CA ARG A 42 -13.94 3.33 -6.22
C ARG A 42 -14.44 2.79 -4.89
N LEU A 43 -13.93 3.31 -3.77
CA LEU A 43 -14.34 2.85 -2.44
C LEU A 43 -15.78 3.27 -2.15
N GLU A 44 -16.51 2.44 -1.42
CA GLU A 44 -17.85 2.80 -0.97
C GLU A 44 -17.82 3.99 0.01
N LYS A 45 -18.84 4.84 -0.10
CA LYS A 45 -19.02 5.98 0.81
C LYS A 45 -19.31 5.46 2.23
N ASP A 46 -18.79 6.16 3.23
CA ASP A 46 -19.01 5.89 4.66
C ASP A 46 -18.50 4.53 5.16
N LYS A 47 -17.67 3.84 4.35
CA LYS A 47 -16.94 2.63 4.72
C LYS A 47 -15.48 2.94 5.08
N VAL A 48 -14.94 2.12 5.97
CA VAL A 48 -13.52 2.16 6.36
C VAL A 48 -12.85 0.89 5.86
N TYR A 49 -11.68 1.05 5.27
CA TYR A 49 -10.90 -0.06 4.73
C TYR A 49 -9.57 -0.13 5.47
N VAL A 50 -9.16 -1.35 5.77
CA VAL A 50 -7.78 -1.65 6.15
C VAL A 50 -6.97 -1.83 4.87
N LEU A 51 -5.76 -1.26 4.86
CA LEU A 51 -4.83 -1.28 3.76
C LEU A 51 -3.49 -1.86 4.22
N SER A 52 -3.01 -2.89 3.54
CA SER A 52 -1.64 -3.38 3.62
C SER A 52 -0.90 -3.05 2.33
N LEU A 53 0.39 -2.72 2.47
CA LEU A 53 1.26 -2.28 1.40
C LEU A 53 2.48 -3.20 1.35
N GLU A 54 2.66 -3.87 0.22
CA GLU A 54 3.78 -4.77 -0.01
C GLU A 54 4.59 -4.26 -1.18
N PHE A 55 5.91 -4.29 -1.06
CA PHE A 55 6.78 -4.00 -2.18
C PHE A 55 6.85 -5.21 -3.10
N ILE A 56 6.77 -4.94 -4.41
CA ILE A 56 7.04 -5.93 -5.45
C ILE A 56 8.16 -5.38 -6.33
N LEU A 57 9.15 -6.21 -6.64
CA LEU A 57 10.26 -5.84 -7.53
C LEU A 57 9.85 -5.97 -9.00
N SER A 58 9.04 -6.99 -9.29
CA SER A 58 8.54 -7.32 -10.62
C SER A 58 7.20 -8.03 -10.44
N TRP A 59 6.20 -7.61 -11.20
CA TRP A 59 4.89 -8.26 -11.19
C TRP A 59 4.94 -9.61 -11.89
N LEU A 60 5.73 -9.76 -12.96
CA LEU A 60 5.81 -11.02 -13.71
C LEU A 60 6.44 -12.15 -12.90
N SER A 61 7.27 -11.81 -11.92
CA SER A 61 7.91 -12.75 -11.00
C SER A 61 7.25 -12.81 -9.62
N TYR A 62 6.18 -12.04 -9.39
CA TYR A 62 5.47 -12.06 -8.12
C TYR A 62 4.79 -13.41 -7.91
N ASP A 63 5.08 -14.01 -6.76
CA ASP A 63 4.50 -15.26 -6.29
C ASP A 63 3.91 -15.02 -4.90
N GLU A 64 2.64 -15.36 -4.72
CA GLU A 64 1.90 -15.15 -3.47
C GLU A 64 2.45 -15.97 -2.30
N ASP A 65 3.13 -17.09 -2.59
CA ASP A 65 3.74 -17.95 -1.58
C ASP A 65 5.17 -17.49 -1.20
N SER A 66 5.72 -16.51 -1.92
CA SER A 66 7.06 -16.00 -1.67
C SER A 66 7.11 -15.00 -0.50
N PRO A 67 8.26 -14.88 0.20
CA PRO A 67 8.43 -13.88 1.24
C PRO A 67 8.18 -12.46 0.72
N VAL A 68 7.36 -11.70 1.44
CA VAL A 68 7.00 -10.32 1.07
C VAL A 68 7.72 -9.30 1.94
N ILE A 69 8.06 -8.15 1.35
CA ILE A 69 8.56 -6.99 2.09
C ILE A 69 7.40 -6.03 2.31
N THR A 70 6.91 -5.97 3.56
CA THR A 70 5.84 -5.03 3.92
C THR A 70 6.39 -3.62 4.10
N LEU A 71 5.78 -2.64 3.43
CA LEU A 71 6.20 -1.23 3.46
C LEU A 71 5.77 -0.49 4.73
N SER A 72 4.68 -0.94 5.38
CA SER A 72 4.23 -0.37 6.65
C SER A 72 3.34 -1.33 7.42
N LYS A 73 3.10 -1.00 8.70
CA LYS A 73 1.94 -1.55 9.41
C LYS A 73 0.65 -1.22 8.66
N PRO A 74 -0.41 -2.04 8.78
CA PRO A 74 -1.69 -1.75 8.14
C PRO A 74 -2.23 -0.38 8.52
N ILE A 75 -2.74 0.34 7.52
CA ILE A 75 -3.30 1.68 7.68
C ILE A 75 -4.80 1.67 7.42
N LEU A 76 -5.48 2.70 7.89
CA LEU A 76 -6.91 2.90 7.66
C LEU A 76 -7.12 3.98 6.62
N ILE A 77 -8.00 3.68 5.66
CA ILE A 77 -8.39 4.59 4.60
C ILE A 77 -9.90 4.63 4.44
N THR A 78 -10.38 5.71 3.85
CA THR A 78 -11.77 5.91 3.44
C THR A 78 -11.77 6.56 2.07
N LYS A 79 -12.91 6.58 1.38
CA LYS A 79 -13.09 7.37 0.15
C LYS A 79 -12.65 8.85 0.29
N ASN A 80 -12.78 9.41 1.50
CA ASN A 80 -12.44 10.81 1.78
C ASN A 80 -10.99 11.03 2.22
N SER A 81 -10.15 9.99 2.23
CA SER A 81 -8.73 10.13 2.56
C SER A 81 -8.02 11.04 1.54
N ASN A 82 -6.97 11.74 1.97
CA ASN A 82 -6.26 12.66 1.08
C ASN A 82 -5.30 11.89 0.15
N PRO A 83 -5.50 11.90 -1.18
CA PRO A 83 -4.68 11.12 -2.11
C PRO A 83 -3.22 11.58 -2.14
N ARG A 84 -2.94 12.87 -1.95
CA ARG A 84 -1.56 13.39 -1.89
C ARG A 84 -0.83 12.92 -0.65
N THR A 85 -1.51 12.85 0.49
CA THR A 85 -0.93 12.33 1.74
C THR A 85 -0.59 10.85 1.63
N ILE A 86 -1.47 10.05 1.04
CA ILE A 86 -1.22 8.62 0.83
C ILE A 86 -0.09 8.42 -0.18
N SER A 87 -0.11 9.14 -1.31
CA SER A 87 0.94 9.06 -2.33
C SER A 87 2.31 9.35 -1.75
N LYS A 88 2.43 10.49 -1.05
CA LYS A 88 3.66 10.88 -0.37
C LYS A 88 4.11 9.81 0.64
N PHE A 89 3.18 9.28 1.44
CA PHE A 89 3.50 8.24 2.42
C PHE A 89 4.06 6.97 1.74
N ILE A 90 3.41 6.50 0.67
CA ILE A 90 3.85 5.30 -0.05
C ILE A 90 5.24 5.52 -0.65
N SER A 91 5.46 6.65 -1.34
CA SER A 91 6.77 6.99 -1.92
C SER A 91 7.88 7.05 -0.86
N GLU A 92 7.61 7.67 0.30
CA GLU A 92 8.58 7.72 1.41
C GLU A 92 8.91 6.31 1.93
N ARG A 93 7.92 5.42 2.05
CA ARG A 93 8.15 4.03 2.49
C ARG A 93 8.92 3.21 1.46
N MET A 94 8.62 3.37 0.18
CA MET A 94 9.38 2.72 -0.89
C MET A 94 10.85 3.14 -0.85
N ASN A 95 11.13 4.44 -0.82
CA ASN A 95 12.51 4.95 -0.78
C ASN A 95 13.27 4.41 0.44
N LEU A 96 12.66 4.46 1.62
CA LEU A 96 13.27 3.89 2.83
C LEU A 96 13.59 2.40 2.70
N MET A 97 12.73 1.64 2.03
CA MET A 97 12.94 0.21 1.82
C MET A 97 14.09 -0.02 0.84
N ILE A 98 14.09 0.67 -0.31
CA ILE A 98 15.16 0.59 -1.31
C ILE A 98 16.52 0.88 -0.67
N ASP A 99 16.60 1.97 0.10
CA ASP A 99 17.82 2.36 0.82
C ASP A 99 18.24 1.31 1.86
N SER A 100 17.28 0.72 2.58
CA SER A 100 17.56 -0.25 3.67
C SER A 100 18.04 -1.60 3.17
N TYR A 101 17.59 -2.01 1.98
CA TYR A 101 17.92 -3.30 1.37
C TYR A 101 18.94 -3.17 0.22
N PHE A 102 19.48 -1.98 -0.02
CA PHE A 102 20.45 -1.68 -1.10
C PHE A 102 19.98 -2.15 -2.48
N LEU A 103 18.69 -1.97 -2.78
CA LEU A 103 18.05 -2.50 -3.99
C LEU A 103 18.23 -1.61 -5.23
N ASP A 104 19.04 -0.55 -5.14
CA ASP A 104 19.24 0.43 -6.22
C ASP A 104 19.65 -0.23 -7.54
N ASP A 105 20.63 -1.14 -7.48
CA ASP A 105 21.15 -1.83 -8.67
C ASP A 105 20.15 -2.84 -9.25
N GLU A 106 19.36 -3.51 -8.40
CA GLU A 106 18.34 -4.47 -8.84
C GLU A 106 17.13 -3.77 -9.47
N ILE A 107 16.76 -2.61 -8.96
CA ILE A 107 15.70 -1.78 -9.53
C ILE A 107 16.10 -1.25 -10.91
N ILE A 108 17.35 -0.77 -11.05
CA ILE A 108 17.88 -0.30 -12.33
C ILE A 108 17.89 -1.42 -13.38
N GLN A 109 18.21 -2.65 -12.98
CA GLN A 109 18.17 -3.80 -13.89
C GLN A 109 16.76 -4.15 -14.36
N ASN A 110 15.74 -3.99 -13.51
CA ASN A 110 14.37 -4.33 -13.84
C ASN A 110 13.61 -3.22 -14.60
N LEU A 111 13.98 -1.95 -14.45
CA LEU A 111 13.39 -0.79 -15.15
C LEU A 111 13.46 -0.87 -16.69
N GLY A 112 14.34 -1.72 -17.26
CA GLY A 112 14.50 -1.89 -18.70
C GLY A 112 13.48 -2.84 -19.37
N SER A 113 12.65 -3.51 -18.57
CA SER A 113 11.62 -4.46 -19.00
C SER A 113 10.23 -3.78 -18.98
N ASN A 114 9.22 -4.31 -19.67
CA ASN A 114 7.81 -3.88 -19.51
C ASN A 114 7.22 -4.25 -18.13
N ASP A 115 8.06 -4.33 -17.10
CA ASP A 115 7.83 -4.78 -15.74
C ASP A 115 8.79 -4.01 -14.82
N GLY A 116 8.41 -3.79 -13.57
CA GLY A 116 9.23 -2.97 -12.67
C GLY A 116 8.68 -2.91 -11.26
N PRO A 117 9.40 -2.19 -10.37
CA PRO A 117 9.03 -2.13 -8.98
C PRO A 117 7.72 -1.38 -8.79
N GLY A 118 6.92 -1.85 -7.86
CA GLY A 118 5.63 -1.27 -7.56
C GLY A 118 5.18 -1.59 -6.14
N VAL A 119 3.93 -1.26 -5.85
CA VAL A 119 3.31 -1.56 -4.57
C VAL A 119 2.08 -2.42 -4.80
N LEU A 120 2.10 -3.62 -4.24
CA LEU A 120 0.92 -4.46 -4.13
C LEU A 120 0.09 -3.97 -2.95
N LEU A 121 -1.09 -3.48 -3.28
CA LEU A 121 -2.12 -3.01 -2.39
C LEU A 121 -3.02 -4.17 -2.01
N LYS A 122 -3.13 -4.51 -0.73
CA LYS A 122 -4.12 -5.47 -0.21
C LYS A 122 -5.11 -4.73 0.68
N TYR A 123 -6.39 -4.76 0.36
CA TYR A 123 -7.39 -4.01 1.10
C TYR A 123 -8.69 -4.76 1.34
N ARG A 124 -9.36 -4.44 2.44
CA ARG A 124 -10.69 -4.96 2.77
C ARG A 124 -11.46 -3.98 3.63
N GLU A 125 -12.77 -3.93 3.44
CA GLU A 125 -13.66 -3.23 4.36
C GLU A 125 -13.56 -3.85 5.76
N ILE A 126 -13.57 -3.00 6.78
CA ILE A 126 -13.70 -3.42 8.17
C ILE A 126 -14.88 -2.73 8.82
N ASN A 127 -15.61 -3.48 9.65
CA ASN A 127 -16.60 -2.91 10.56
C ASN A 127 -15.90 -2.49 11.83
N LEU A 128 -15.76 -1.19 12.04
CA LEU A 128 -15.13 -0.68 13.25
C LEU A 128 -16.08 -0.63 14.45
N PHE A 129 -17.40 -0.76 14.26
CA PHE A 129 -18.43 -0.86 15.31
C PHE A 129 -19.67 -1.57 14.78
#